data_AF-A0A7J2LL39-F1
#
_entry.id   AF-A0A7J2LL39-F1
#
_cell.length_a   1.000
_cell.length_b   1.000
_cell.length_c   1.000
_cell.angle_alpha   90.00
_cell.angle_beta   90.00
_cell.angle_gamma   90.00
#
_symmetry.space_group_name_H-M   'P 1'
#
loop_
_entity.id
_entity.type
_entity.pdbx_description
1 polymer ?
#
loop_
_entity_poly.entity_id
_entity_poly.type
_entity_poly.pdbx_seq_one_letter_code
_entity_poly.pdbx_strand_id
1 'polypeptide(L)' 'MPKVEVNWEKCTGCGTCVDVCPVGVFELQNIPEYPDTQKSNPVNADECIQCMACVTQCP' A
#
# COMPACT_ATOMS: atom_id res chain seq x y z
N MET A 1 1.73 -16.91 -5.57
CA MET A 1 2.01 -15.46 -5.41
C MET A 1 1.12 -14.93 -4.29
N PRO A 2 1.68 -14.18 -3.34
CA PRO A 2 0.88 -13.55 -2.29
C PRO A 2 -0.13 -12.56 -2.92
N LYS A 3 -1.36 -12.53 -2.40
CA LYS A 3 -2.37 -11.56 -2.80
C LYS A 3 -2.24 -10.35 -1.88
N VAL A 4 -1.74 -9.23 -2.41
CA VAL A 4 -1.63 -7.96 -1.67
C VAL A 4 -2.76 -7.05 -2.11
N GLU A 5 -3.61 -6.64 -1.18
CA GLU A 5 -4.73 -5.74 -1.46
C GLU A 5 -4.77 -4.62 -0.42
N VAL A 6 -5.14 -3.43 -0.87
CA VAL A 6 -5.34 -2.26 -0.02
C VAL A 6 -6.82 -1.92 -0.03
N ASN A 7 -7.41 -1.74 1.15
CA ASN A 7 -8.77 -1.20 1.25
C ASN A 7 -8.70 0.33 1.05
N TRP A 8 -9.08 0.83 -0.13
CA TRP A 8 -9.02 2.26 -0.46
C TRP A 8 -10.05 3.12 0.28
N GLU A 9 -11.15 2.55 0.78
CA GLU A 9 -12.09 3.26 1.64
C GLU A 9 -11.46 3.63 2.98
N LYS A 10 -10.61 2.76 3.53
CA LYS A 10 -9.89 2.98 4.78
C LYS A 10 -8.53 3.64 4.60
N CYS A 11 -7.92 3.49 3.43
CA CYS A 11 -6.60 4.04 3.14
C CYS A 11 -6.65 5.58 3.17
N THR A 12 -5.91 6.18 4.08
CA THR A 12 -5.81 7.64 4.21
C THR A 12 -4.71 8.26 3.34
N GLY A 13 -3.92 7.43 2.66
CA GLY A 13 -2.78 7.88 1.88
C GLY A 13 -1.56 8.28 2.72
N CYS A 14 -1.45 7.82 3.97
CA CYS A 14 -0.39 8.24 4.90
C CYS A 14 1.03 7.85 4.48
N GLY A 15 1.20 6.89 3.57
CA GLY A 15 2.51 6.47 3.06
C GLY A 15 3.28 5.47 3.92
N THR A 16 2.82 5.13 5.13
CA THR A 16 3.55 4.21 6.04
C THR A 16 3.93 2.89 5.38
N CYS A 17 3.05 2.31 4.56
CA CYS A 17 3.32 1.07 3.83
C CYS A 17 4.47 1.20 2.82
N VAL A 18 4.68 2.37 2.23
CA VAL A 18 5.79 2.68 1.33
C VAL A 18 7.10 2.71 2.13
N ASP A 19 7.10 3.40 3.27
CA ASP A 19 8.29 3.59 4.11
C ASP A 19 8.78 2.29 4.77
N VAL A 20 7.85 1.45 5.24
CA VAL A 20 8.20 0.23 5.99
C VAL A 20 8.46 -0.99 5.09
N CYS A 21 8.16 -0.91 3.79
CA CYS A 21 8.30 -2.05 2.90
C CYS A 21 9.76 -2.22 2.45
N PRO A 22 10.48 -3.28 2.87
CA PRO A 22 11.90 -3.44 2.54
C PRO A 22 12.15 -3.75 1.06
N VAL A 23 11.12 -4.14 0.32
CA VAL A 23 11.20 -4.54 -1.09
C VAL A 23 10.36 -3.62 -2.01
N GLY A 24 9.87 -2.49 -1.48
CA GLY A 24 9.23 -1.46 -2.31
C GLY A 24 7.98 -1.92 -3.07
N VAL A 25 7.04 -2.58 -2.38
CA VAL A 25 5.79 -3.08 -2.99
C VAL A 25 4.81 -1.96 -3.36
N PHE A 26 4.79 -0.87 -2.59
CA PHE A 26 3.71 0.11 -2.60
C PHE A 26 4.14 1.46 -3.19
N GLU A 27 3.23 2.13 -3.88
CA GLU A 27 3.32 3.54 -4.28
C GLU A 27 2.05 4.30 -3.88
N LEU A 28 2.17 5.62 -3.65
CA LEU A 28 1.00 6.49 -3.50
C LEU A 28 0.60 7.08 -4.85
N GLN A 29 -0.63 6.84 -5.28
CA GLN A 29 -1.15 7.26 -6.58
C GLN A 29 -2.48 8.01 -6.43
N ASN A 30 -2.75 8.93 -7.36
CA ASN A 30 -4.06 9.58 -7.46
C ASN A 30 -5.04 8.59 -8.09
N ILE A 31 -6.09 8.23 -7.36
CA ILE A 31 -7.12 7.31 -7.82
C ILE A 31 -8.36 8.12 -8.21
N PRO A 32 -8.85 8.05 -9.46
CA PRO A 32 -10.01 8.84 -9.90
C PRO A 32 -11.26 8.68 -9.03
N GLU A 33 -11.47 7.48 -8.47
CA GLU A 33 -12.59 7.15 -7.58
C GLU A 33 -12.46 7.80 -6.20
N TYR A 34 -11.25 8.23 -5.80
CA TYR A 34 -10.96 8.89 -4.53
C TYR A 34 -10.13 10.16 -4.76
N PRO A 35 -10.73 11.22 -5.32
CA PRO A 35 -9.99 12.41 -5.78
C PRO A 35 -9.40 13.25 -4.63
N ASP A 36 -9.91 13.10 -3.41
CA ASP A 36 -9.52 13.94 -2.27
C ASP A 36 -8.13 13.59 -1.69
N THR A 37 -7.62 12.39 -1.95
CA THR A 37 -6.37 11.88 -1.36
C THR A 37 -5.68 10.87 -2.28
N GLN A 38 -4.36 10.81 -2.23
CA GLN A 38 -3.62 9.70 -2.84
C GLN A 38 -3.90 8.39 -2.09
N LYS A 39 -3.90 7.27 -2.80
CA LYS A 39 -4.08 5.93 -2.23
C LYS A 39 -2.87 5.07 -2.47
N SER A 40 -2.64 4.12 -1.56
CA SER A 40 -1.60 3.11 -1.74
C SER A 40 -2.01 2.10 -2.81
N ASN A 41 -1.15 1.92 -3.81
CA ASN A 41 -1.27 0.92 -4.86
C ASN A 41 -0.08 -0.06 -4.78
N PRO A 42 -0.31 -1.38 -4.58
CA PRO A 42 0.75 -2.39 -4.55
C PRO A 42 1.24 -2.73 -5.97
N VAL A 43 2.06 -1.86 -6.56
CA VAL A 43 2.55 -1.99 -7.96
C VAL A 43 3.48 -3.18 -8.19
N ASN A 44 4.23 -3.61 -7.17
CA ASN A 44 5.17 -4.75 -7.22
C ASN A 44 4.73 -5.87 -6.25
N ALA A 45 3.44 -6.22 -6.25
CA ALA A 45 2.85 -7.17 -5.31
C ALA A 45 3.49 -8.58 -5.36
N ASP A 46 4.09 -8.93 -6.49
CA ASP A 46 4.80 -10.18 -6.73
C ASP A 46 6.13 -10.28 -5.97
N GLU A 47 6.78 -9.14 -5.68
CA GLU A 47 8.01 -9.05 -4.88
C GLU A 47 7.75 -9.18 -3.37
N CYS A 48 6.50 -9.27 -2.95
CA CYS A 48 6.14 -9.34 -1.54
C CYS A 48 6.74 -10.59 -0.85
N ILE A 49 7.64 -10.35 0.11
CA ILE A 49 8.31 -11.39 0.92
C ILE A 49 7.52 -11.81 2.16
N GLN A 50 6.26 -11.37 2.30
CA GLN A 50 5.37 -11.70 3.42
C GLN A 50 5.90 -11.35 4.82
N CYS A 51 6.67 -10.25 4.95
CA CYS A 51 7.19 -9.80 6.25
C CYS A 51 6.15 -9.14 7.17
N MET A 52 4.95 -8.84 6.66
CA MET A 52 3.80 -8.24 7.37
C MET A 52 4.01 -6.83 7.96
N ALA A 53 5.16 -6.19 7.76
CA ALA A 53 5.45 -4.86 8.29
C ALA A 53 4.38 -3.81 7.92
N CYS A 54 3.93 -3.80 6.65
CA CYS A 54 2.90 -2.87 6.19
C CYS A 54 1.54 -3.09 6.86
N VAL A 55 1.17 -4.33 7.18
CA VAL A 55 -0.11 -4.65 7.85
C VAL A 55 -0.05 -4.23 9.32
N THR A 56 1.08 -4.46 9.98
CA THR A 56 1.24 -4.13 11.40
C THR A 56 1.36 -2.63 11.65
N GLN A 57 1.94 -1.88 10.71
CA GLN A 57 2.18 -0.45 10.85
C GLN A 57 1.12 0.42 10.15
N CYS A 58 0.19 -0.16 9.39
CA CYS A 58 -0.91 0.60 8.81
C CYS A 58 -1.83 1.12 9.93
N PRO A 59 -2.04 2.44 10.04
CA PRO A 59 -2.94 3.02 11.03
C PRO A 59 -4.42 2.75 10.72
#